data_AF-A0A0D2NKK3-F1
#
_entry.id   AF-A0A0D2NKK3-F1
#
_cell.length_a   1.000
_cell.length_b   1.000
_cell.length_c   1.000
_cell.angle_alpha   90.00
_cell.angle_beta   90.00
_cell.angle_gamma   90.00
#
_symmetry.space_group_name_H-M   'P 1'
#
loop_
_entity.id
_entity.type
_entity.pdbx_description
1 polymer ?
#
loop_
_entity_poly.entity_id
_entity_poly.type
_entity_poly.pdbx_seq_one_letter_code
_entity_poly.pdbx_strand_id
1 'polypeptide(L)'
;MLDLESSNRTMIVGTCGYVAPELAYTLVVTEKCDVYSFGVVALETLMGEHPEEELSWLSSPTSLINTRLIDVLDNHLPLPTSQLVAQNLVRIATLAFACLNPQPKSQPTMKEVCEEFLCGQTSLKIPLRMISLLQLGNAYWRQN
;
A
#
# COMPACT_ATOMS: atom_id res chain seq x y z
N MET A 1 26.35 -35.21 -4.03
CA MET A 1 25.87 -34.69 -2.75
C MET A 1 26.72 -33.49 -2.43
N LEU A 2 26.28 -32.30 -2.86
CA LEU A 2 27.02 -31.05 -2.64
C LEU A 2 26.37 -30.38 -1.44
N ASP A 3 27.18 -30.11 -0.41
CA ASP A 3 26.79 -29.44 0.82
C ASP A 3 26.07 -28.14 0.54
N LEU A 4 24.80 -28.08 0.93
CA LEU A 4 23.93 -26.91 0.86
C LEU A 4 23.92 -26.15 2.20
N GLU A 5 24.95 -26.28 3.03
CA GLU A 5 25.03 -25.72 4.39
C GLU A 5 26.03 -24.56 4.47
N SER A 6 25.91 -23.54 3.60
CA SER A 6 26.65 -22.27 3.81
C SER A 6 26.04 -21.03 3.13
N SER A 7 24.73 -21.00 2.89
CA SER A 7 24.09 -19.77 2.43
C SER A 7 23.23 -19.23 3.56
N ASN A 8 23.49 -17.99 4.00
CA ASN A 8 22.66 -17.19 4.90
C ASN A 8 21.25 -17.01 4.32
N ARG A 9 20.46 -18.09 4.24
CA ARG A 9 19.09 -18.09 3.76
C ARG A 9 18.19 -18.01 4.96
N THR A 10 17.66 -16.82 5.20
CA THR A 10 16.51 -16.64 6.09
C THR A 10 15.38 -17.51 5.56
N MET A 11 14.93 -18.47 6.36
CA MET A 11 13.67 -19.17 6.10
C MET A 11 12.57 -18.10 5.98
N ILE A 12 11.82 -18.11 4.87
CA ILE A 12 10.66 -17.22 4.75
C ILE A 12 9.68 -17.63 5.85
N VAL A 13 9.56 -16.81 6.88
CA VAL A 13 8.51 -16.90 7.90
C VAL A 13 7.64 -15.67 7.69
N GLY A 14 6.50 -15.84 7.02
CA GLY A 14 5.59 -14.75 6.71
C GLY A 14 4.21 -15.29 6.35
N THR A 15 3.18 -14.51 6.61
CA THR A 15 1.80 -14.84 6.24
C THR A 15 1.61 -14.54 4.76
N CYS A 16 1.11 -15.51 3.99
CA CYS A 16 0.77 -15.31 2.58
C CYS A 16 -0.15 -14.08 2.42
N GLY A 17 0.12 -13.23 1.43
CA GLY A 17 -0.58 -11.96 1.22
C GLY A 17 0.12 -10.72 1.79
N TYR A 18 1.01 -10.87 2.78
CA TYR A 18 1.76 -9.77 3.38
C TYR A 18 3.24 -9.76 2.98
N VAL A 19 3.74 -10.86 2.41
CA VAL A 19 5.15 -11.02 2.04
C VAL A 19 5.47 -10.17 0.82
N ALA A 20 6.45 -9.27 0.97
CA ALA A 20 6.94 -8.46 -0.13
C ALA A 20 7.51 -9.33 -1.27
N PRO A 21 7.29 -8.95 -2.55
CA PRO A 21 7.69 -9.76 -3.69
C PRO A 21 9.20 -10.01 -3.75
N GLU A 22 10.02 -9.05 -3.31
CA GLU A 22 11.47 -9.19 -3.22
C GLU A 22 11.91 -10.22 -2.17
N LEU A 23 11.20 -10.33 -1.04
CA LEU A 23 11.50 -11.32 0.00
C LEU A 23 11.15 -12.73 -0.50
N ALA A 24 10.02 -12.86 -1.20
CA ALA A 24 9.60 -14.11 -1.81
C ALA A 24 10.61 -14.64 -2.84
N TYR A 25 11.24 -13.74 -3.60
CA TYR A 25 12.18 -14.13 -4.67
C TYR A 25 13.64 -14.25 -4.21
N THR A 26 14.11 -13.33 -3.35
CA THR A 26 15.54 -13.22 -3.01
C THR A 26 15.90 -13.89 -1.68
N LEU A 27 14.92 -14.18 -0.81
CA LEU A 27 15.12 -14.60 0.59
C LEU A 27 15.87 -13.59 1.46
N VAL A 28 16.06 -12.36 0.97
CA VAL A 28 16.72 -11.26 1.69
C VAL A 28 15.67 -10.46 2.43
N VAL A 29 15.72 -10.50 3.76
CA VAL A 29 14.90 -9.66 4.63
C VAL A 29 15.48 -8.26 4.65
N THR A 30 14.63 -7.25 4.42
CA THR A 30 15.00 -5.83 4.48
C THR A 30 13.90 -5.05 5.20
N GLU A 31 14.19 -3.83 5.64
CA GLU A 31 13.17 -2.91 6.20
C GLU A 31 12.01 -2.64 5.21
N LYS A 32 12.24 -2.83 3.90
CA LYS A 32 11.20 -2.67 2.87
C LYS A 32 10.15 -3.78 2.90
N CYS A 33 10.49 -4.94 3.44
CA CYS A 33 9.52 -6.02 3.63
C CYS A 33 8.44 -5.60 4.65
N ASP A 34 8.84 -4.90 5.71
CA ASP A 34 7.92 -4.37 6.71
C ASP A 34 7.08 -3.21 6.15
N VAL A 35 7.69 -2.35 5.31
CA VAL A 35 6.98 -1.27 4.60
C VAL A 35 5.88 -1.84 3.70
N TYR A 36 6.19 -2.86 2.89
CA TYR A 36 5.20 -3.52 2.04
C TYR A 36 4.07 -4.12 2.87
N SER A 37 4.41 -4.87 3.92
CA SER A 37 3.44 -5.50 4.84
C SER A 37 2.51 -4.45 5.46
N PHE A 38 3.07 -3.30 5.87
CA PHE A 38 2.28 -2.16 6.34
C PHE A 38 1.32 -1.62 5.28
N GLY A 39 1.77 -1.51 4.03
CA GLY A 39 0.91 -1.09 2.92
C GLY A 39 -0.31 -1.99 2.73
N VAL A 40 -0.13 -3.31 2.86
CA VAL A 40 -1.22 -4.30 2.82
C VAL A 40 -2.21 -4.05 3.95
N VAL A 41 -1.72 -3.97 5.20
CA VAL A 41 -2.56 -3.72 6.39
C VAL A 41 -3.30 -2.37 6.29
N ALA A 42 -2.67 -1.34 5.74
CA ALA A 42 -3.30 -0.04 5.56
C ALA A 42 -4.45 -0.10 4.55
N LEU A 43 -4.30 -0.83 3.43
CA LEU A 43 -5.40 -1.07 2.48
C LEU A 43 -6.52 -1.91 3.09
N GLU A 44 -6.18 -2.98 3.79
CA GLU A 44 -7.15 -3.83 4.53
C GLU A 44 -8.01 -3.00 5.48
N THR A 45 -7.36 -2.10 6.22
CA THR A 45 -8.04 -1.22 7.16
C THR A 45 -9.00 -0.26 6.45
N LEU A 46 -8.66 0.19 5.24
CA LEU A 46 -9.55 1.04 4.44
C LEU A 46 -10.74 0.26 3.87
N MET A 47 -10.52 -0.99 3.48
CA MET A 47 -11.52 -1.87 2.87
C MET A 47 -12.45 -2.52 3.89
N GLY A 48 -12.03 -2.65 5.15
CA GLY A 48 -12.80 -3.35 6.19
C GLY A 48 -12.76 -4.88 6.05
N GLU A 49 -12.06 -5.38 5.04
CA GLU A 49 -11.88 -6.80 4.74
C GLU A 49 -10.47 -7.06 4.21
N HIS A 50 -10.01 -8.31 4.32
CA HIS A 50 -8.78 -8.73 3.67
C HIS A 50 -9.03 -8.67 2.16
N PRO A 51 -8.22 -7.94 1.36
CA PRO A 51 -8.34 -8.00 -0.09
C PRO A 51 -8.13 -9.47 -0.47
N GLU A 52 -9.19 -10.14 -0.94
CA GLU A 52 -9.19 -11.57 -1.27
C GLU A 52 -7.91 -11.96 -2.02
N GLU A 53 -7.45 -13.19 -1.78
CA GLU A 53 -6.16 -13.74 -2.22
C GLU A 53 -5.68 -13.15 -3.57
N GLU A 54 -4.56 -12.43 -3.46
CA GLU A 54 -3.93 -11.55 -4.44
C GLU A 54 -4.60 -10.19 -4.64
N LEU A 55 -3.81 -9.18 -4.27
CA LEU A 55 -3.77 -7.82 -4.82
C LEU A 55 -3.59 -7.79 -6.36
N SER A 56 -4.27 -8.68 -7.10
CA SER A 56 -4.35 -8.81 -8.54
C SER A 56 -4.73 -7.48 -9.22
N TRP A 57 -5.48 -6.64 -8.51
CA TRP A 57 -5.77 -5.26 -8.91
C TRP A 57 -4.52 -4.37 -8.93
N LEU A 58 -3.55 -4.57 -8.02
CA LEU A 58 -2.25 -3.90 -8.07
C LEU A 58 -1.37 -4.42 -9.21
N SER A 59 -1.53 -5.71 -9.55
CA SER A 59 -0.81 -6.35 -10.65
C SER A 59 -1.23 -5.85 -12.04
N SER A 60 -2.41 -5.23 -12.14
CA SER A 60 -2.95 -4.70 -13.40
C SER A 60 -3.26 -3.19 -13.31
N PRO A 61 -2.46 -2.32 -13.94
CA PRO A 61 -2.73 -0.88 -13.99
C PRO A 61 -4.14 -0.53 -14.49
N THR A 62 -4.71 -1.37 -15.35
CA THR A 62 -6.09 -1.25 -15.86
C THR A 62 -7.17 -1.43 -14.80
N SER A 63 -6.94 -2.26 -13.78
CA SER A 63 -7.85 -2.42 -12.63
C SER A 63 -7.90 -1.16 -11.75
N LEU A 64 -6.76 -0.50 -11.58
CA LEU A 64 -6.63 0.72 -10.79
C LEU A 64 -7.22 1.96 -11.47
N ILE A 65 -7.34 1.95 -12.80
CA ILE A 65 -7.88 3.07 -13.58
C ILE A 65 -9.39 3.22 -13.36
N ASN A 66 -10.13 2.10 -13.36
CA ASN A 66 -11.59 2.13 -13.30
C ASN A 66 -12.15 2.12 -11.87
N THR A 67 -11.30 1.87 -10.89
CA THR A 67 -11.72 1.77 -9.48
C THR A 67 -11.52 3.11 -8.78
N ARG A 68 -12.57 3.59 -8.10
CA ARG A 68 -12.50 4.83 -7.31
C ARG A 68 -12.19 4.48 -5.86
N LEU A 69 -11.57 5.42 -5.15
CA LEU A 69 -11.26 5.23 -3.73
C LEU A 69 -12.53 4.92 -2.91
N ILE A 70 -13.63 5.61 -3.22
CA ILE A 70 -14.92 5.42 -2.53
C ILE A 70 -15.49 4.00 -2.69
N ASP A 71 -15.18 3.32 -3.79
CA ASP A 71 -15.73 1.99 -4.11
C ASP A 71 -14.99 0.88 -3.37
N VAL A 72 -13.82 1.18 -2.80
CA VAL A 72 -13.00 0.25 -2.01
C VAL A 72 -12.99 0.57 -0.52
N LEU A 73 -13.72 1.60 -0.08
CA LEU A 73 -13.86 1.85 1.35
C LEU A 73 -14.82 0.83 1.96
N ASP A 74 -14.59 0.49 3.23
CA ASP A 74 -15.47 -0.36 4.03
C ASP A 74 -16.93 0.09 3.91
N ASN A 75 -17.72 -0.75 3.25
CA ASN A 75 -19.13 -0.49 2.96
C ASN A 75 -20.02 -0.65 4.21
N HIS A 76 -19.50 -1.23 5.30
CA HIS A 76 -20.16 -1.29 6.59
C HIS A 76 -20.08 0.05 7.34
N LEU A 77 -19.21 0.96 6.91
CA LEU A 77 -19.08 2.30 7.48
C LEU A 77 -19.88 3.35 6.68
N PRO A 78 -20.40 4.39 7.36
CA PRO A 78 -21.03 5.49 6.66
C PRO A 78 -20.02 6.26 5.83
N LEU A 79 -20.46 6.75 4.68
CA LEU A 79 -19.61 7.54 3.81
C LEU A 79 -19.09 8.80 4.54
N PRO A 80 -17.80 9.15 4.40
CA PRO A 80 -17.22 10.33 5.04
C PRO A 80 -17.99 11.60 4.69
N THR A 81 -18.51 12.25 5.73
CA THR A 81 -19.25 13.52 5.63
C THR A 81 -18.36 14.73 5.88
N SER A 82 -17.25 14.57 6.59
CA SER A 82 -16.31 15.66 6.86
C SER A 82 -15.15 15.69 5.86
N GLN A 83 -14.76 16.89 5.46
CA GLN A 83 -13.61 17.08 4.58
C GLN A 83 -12.31 16.56 5.21
N LEU A 84 -12.17 16.64 6.53
CA LEU A 84 -11.00 16.13 7.25
C LEU A 84 -10.89 14.61 7.15
N VAL A 85 -11.99 13.89 7.35
CA VAL A 85 -11.99 12.42 7.22
C VAL A 85 -11.69 12.04 5.77
N ALA A 86 -12.29 12.73 4.81
CA ALA A 86 -12.00 12.54 3.40
C ALA A 86 -10.51 12.72 3.06
N GLN A 87 -9.88 13.77 3.59
CA GLN A 87 -8.45 14.02 3.42
C GLN A 87 -7.60 12.89 4.00
N ASN A 88 -7.93 12.43 5.22
CA ASN A 88 -7.20 11.36 5.87
C ASN A 88 -7.32 10.04 5.10
N LEU A 89 -8.50 9.71 4.56
CA LEU A 89 -8.70 8.51 3.75
C LEU A 89 -7.85 8.54 2.47
N VAL A 90 -7.84 9.69 1.78
CA VAL A 90 -7.00 9.89 0.59
C VAL A 90 -5.52 9.75 0.94
N ARG A 91 -5.09 10.35 2.05
CA ARG A 91 -3.70 10.28 2.54
C ARG A 91 -3.29 8.85 2.85
N ILE A 92 -4.09 8.12 3.64
CA ILE A 92 -3.83 6.71 4.00
C ILE A 92 -3.72 5.89 2.71
N ALA A 93 -4.66 6.06 1.79
CA ALA A 93 -4.66 5.32 0.53
C ALA A 93 -3.41 5.63 -0.30
N THR A 94 -3.04 6.91 -0.48
CA THR A 94 -1.80 7.29 -1.18
C THR A 94 -0.57 6.66 -0.56
N LEU A 95 -0.44 6.70 0.77
CA LEU A 95 0.69 6.10 1.48
C LEU A 95 0.70 4.57 1.33
N ALA A 96 -0.46 3.93 1.39
CA ALA A 96 -0.57 2.49 1.22
C ALA A 96 -0.09 2.06 -0.18
N PHE A 97 -0.56 2.75 -1.25
CA PHE A 97 -0.06 2.50 -2.62
C PHE A 97 1.45 2.79 -2.77
N ALA A 98 1.97 3.79 -2.06
CA ALA A 98 3.40 4.09 -2.05
C ALA A 98 4.22 2.95 -1.42
N CYS A 99 3.73 2.39 -0.31
CA CYS A 99 4.36 1.25 0.37
C CYS A 99 4.31 -0.03 -0.48
N LEU A 100 3.28 -0.16 -1.33
CA LEU A 100 3.08 -1.32 -2.20
C LEU A 100 3.78 -1.21 -3.56
N ASN A 101 4.75 -0.29 -3.74
CA ASN A 101 5.50 -0.26 -5.00
C ASN A 101 6.18 -1.63 -5.24
N PRO A 102 6.08 -2.19 -6.45
CA PRO A 102 6.84 -3.38 -6.83
C PRO A 102 8.37 -3.20 -6.76
N GLN A 103 8.87 -1.97 -6.85
CA GLN A 103 10.26 -1.57 -6.74
C GLN A 103 10.56 -1.08 -5.31
N PRO A 104 11.31 -1.85 -4.48
CA PRO A 104 11.56 -1.51 -3.07
C PRO A 104 12.27 -0.17 -2.86
N LYS A 105 13.08 0.27 -3.84
CA LYS A 105 13.78 1.56 -3.81
C LYS A 105 12.85 2.76 -3.96
N SER A 106 11.67 2.55 -4.55
CA SER A 106 10.66 3.58 -4.75
C SER A 106 9.68 3.66 -3.58
N GLN A 107 9.60 2.61 -2.76
CA GLN A 107 8.81 2.66 -1.52
C GLN A 107 9.41 3.69 -0.55
N PRO A 108 8.58 4.36 0.27
CA PRO A 108 9.07 5.20 1.37
C PRO A 108 9.75 4.39 2.47
N THR A 109 10.41 5.09 3.38
CA THR A 109 10.82 4.56 4.69
C THR A 109 9.67 4.69 5.68
N MET A 110 9.65 3.87 6.74
CA MET A 110 8.64 4.02 7.79
C MET A 110 8.71 5.40 8.49
N LYS A 111 9.89 6.02 8.51
CA LYS A 111 10.04 7.40 8.99
C LYS A 111 9.24 8.39 8.13
N GLU A 112 9.39 8.34 6.82
CA GLU A 112 8.64 9.20 5.89
C GLU A 112 7.13 8.92 5.97
N VAL A 113 6.74 7.65 6.12
CA VAL A 113 5.33 7.28 6.36
C VAL A 113 4.79 7.94 7.63
N CYS A 114 5.52 7.85 8.75
CA CYS A 114 5.13 8.49 10.01
C CYS A 114 5.07 10.02 9.89
N GLU A 115 6.06 10.64 9.24
CA GLU A 115 6.09 12.09 9.02
C GLU A 115 4.89 12.55 8.20
N GLU A 116 4.52 11.81 7.15
CA GLU A 116 3.33 12.10 6.36
C GLU A 116 2.03 11.92 7.14
N PHE A 117 1.94 10.95 8.06
CA PHE A 117 0.78 10.83 8.96
C PHE A 117 0.65 12.02 9.91
N LEU A 118 1.79 12.52 10.43
CA LEU A 118 1.82 13.58 11.42
C LEU A 118 1.73 14.98 10.81
N CYS A 119 2.20 15.15 9.57
CA CYS A 119 2.10 16.39 8.83
C CYS A 119 0.64 16.57 8.37
N GLY A 120 -0.13 17.43 9.05
CA GLY A 120 -1.52 17.74 8.66
C GLY A 120 -1.62 18.18 7.19
N GLN A 121 -2.63 17.69 6.45
CA GLN A 121 -2.73 17.96 5.00
C GLN A 121 -3.54 19.21 4.65
N THR A 122 -3.21 19.72 3.46
CA THR A 122 -3.85 20.77 2.69
C THR A 122 -5.19 20.33 2.06
N SER A 123 -6.03 21.30 1.68
CA SER A 123 -7.39 21.11 1.16
C SER A 123 -7.46 20.10 -0.01
N LEU A 124 -8.40 19.15 0.04
CA LEU A 124 -8.78 18.37 -1.15
C LEU A 124 -9.22 19.33 -2.27
N LYS A 125 -8.58 19.21 -3.44
CA LYS A 125 -8.94 20.00 -4.62
C LYS A 125 -10.12 19.41 -5.40
N ILE A 126 -10.42 18.13 -5.20
CA ILE A 126 -11.48 17.39 -5.87
C ILE A 126 -12.28 16.53 -4.87
N PRO A 127 -13.57 16.26 -5.12
CA PRO A 127 -14.38 15.38 -4.27
C PRO A 127 -13.85 13.94 -4.25
N LEU A 128 -13.97 13.25 -3.10
CA LEU A 128 -13.59 11.85 -2.93
C LEU A 128 -14.07 10.92 -4.04
N ARG A 129 -15.34 11.06 -4.44
CA ARG A 129 -15.98 10.25 -5.49
C ARG A 129 -15.32 10.37 -6.87
N MET A 130 -14.43 11.33 -7.07
CA MET A 130 -13.71 11.55 -8.33
C MET A 130 -12.26 11.04 -8.29
N ILE A 131 -11.80 10.57 -7.14
CA ILE A 131 -10.42 10.12 -6.93
C ILE A 131 -10.33 8.64 -7.34
N SER A 132 -9.55 8.36 -8.39
CA SER A 132 -9.24 6.98 -8.79
C SER A 132 -8.01 6.44 -8.08
N LEU A 133 -7.92 5.13 -7.91
CA LEU A 133 -6.76 4.50 -7.28
C LEU A 133 -5.47 4.76 -8.09
N LEU A 134 -5.57 4.82 -9.42
CA LEU A 134 -4.43 5.19 -10.27
C LEU A 134 -3.88 6.58 -9.94
N GLN A 135 -4.73 7.57 -9.66
CA GLN A 135 -4.26 8.91 -9.30
C GLN A 135 -3.45 8.88 -8.00
N LEU A 136 -3.84 8.04 -7.04
CA LEU A 136 -3.15 7.90 -5.76
C LEU A 136 -1.80 7.23 -5.92
N GLY A 137 -1.71 6.16 -6.72
CA GLY A 137 -0.42 5.55 -7.07
C GLY A 137 0.51 6.54 -7.77
N ASN A 138 0.03 7.21 -8.81
CA ASN A 138 0.85 8.13 -9.61
C ASN A 138 1.25 9.43 -8.88
N ALA A 139 0.45 9.91 -7.93
CA ALA A 139 0.75 11.13 -7.18
C ALA A 139 2.02 11.01 -6.32
N TYR A 140 2.36 9.79 -5.91
CA TYR A 140 3.59 9.52 -5.16
C TYR A 140 4.79 9.30 -6.10
N TRP A 141 4.60 8.54 -7.21
CA TRP A 141 5.70 8.24 -8.16
C TRP A 141 6.28 9.44 -8.90
N ARG A 142 5.58 10.57 -8.98
CA ARG A 142 6.07 11.78 -9.67
C ARG A 142 6.86 12.74 -8.79
N GLN A 143 6.94 12.51 -7.49
CA GLN A 143 7.59 13.42 -6.55
C GLN A 143 9.01 12.99 -6.13
N ASN A 144 9.50 11.83 -6.61
CA ASN A 144 10.83 11.30 -6.33
C ASN A 144 11.57 10.86 -7.60
#